data_AF-A0A5J6QCC5-F1
#
_entry.id   AF-A0A5J6QCC5-F1
#
_cell.length_a   1.000
_cell.length_b   1.000
_cell.length_c   1.000
_cell.angle_alpha   90.00
_cell.angle_beta   90.00
_cell.angle_gamma   90.00
#
_symmetry.space_group_name_H-M   'P 1'
#
loop_
_entity.id
_entity.type
_entity.pdbx_description
1 polymer ?
#
loop_
_entity_poly.entity_id
_entity_poly.type
_entity_poly.pdbx_seq_one_letter_code
_entity_poly.pdbx_strand_id
1 'polypeptide(L)'
;MKHLVKHCTNLVLVVGMTVSLSAYSDDSPTAVDIQQAAAQAMEMDIDRQIGGNHPELKKEIMKEMPTVKSVALQSCVKQKVDAYRCVFTLVLDLKGQEQAHDSSAVMTKDESGDWTMSDIK
;
A
#
# COMPACT_ATOMS: atom_id res chain seq x y z
N MET A 1 -54.67 13.29 -21.03
CA MET A 1 -55.16 12.12 -20.28
C MET A 1 -54.77 10.84 -20.99
N LYS A 2 -53.81 10.09 -20.44
CA LYS A 2 -53.77 8.62 -20.30
C LYS A 2 -52.37 8.22 -19.84
N HIS A 3 -52.33 7.64 -18.65
CA HIS A 3 -51.15 7.17 -17.93
C HIS A 3 -50.49 6.00 -18.64
N LEU A 4 -49.16 5.92 -18.57
CA LEU A 4 -48.45 4.66 -18.44
C LEU A 4 -47.18 4.88 -17.59
N VAL A 5 -47.35 4.82 -16.28
CA VAL A 5 -46.25 4.52 -15.36
C VAL A 5 -46.28 3.01 -15.16
N LYS A 6 -45.20 2.30 -15.48
CA LYS A 6 -44.75 1.07 -14.80
C LYS A 6 -43.44 0.56 -15.41
N HIS A 7 -42.40 0.61 -14.57
CA HIS A 7 -41.22 -0.27 -14.53
C HIS A 7 -40.47 -0.58 -15.82
N CYS A 8 -39.22 -0.13 -15.90
CA CYS A 8 -38.10 -1.01 -15.54
C CYS A 8 -36.78 -0.24 -15.61
N THR A 9 -36.18 -0.10 -14.43
CA THR A 9 -34.73 -0.20 -14.21
C THR A 9 -33.87 0.92 -14.77
N ASN A 10 -33.51 1.83 -13.86
CA ASN A 10 -32.24 2.57 -13.91
C ASN A 10 -31.12 1.63 -14.37
N LEU A 11 -30.66 1.79 -15.62
CA LEU A 11 -29.33 1.34 -16.01
C LEU A 11 -28.35 2.27 -15.29
N VAL A 12 -28.07 1.96 -14.03
CA VAL A 12 -26.85 2.43 -13.37
C VAL A 12 -25.73 1.69 -14.08
N LEU A 13 -25.21 2.34 -15.13
CA LEU A 13 -23.98 1.95 -15.77
C LEU A 13 -22.87 2.23 -14.76
N VAL A 14 -22.67 1.30 -13.82
CA VAL A 14 -21.40 1.20 -13.10
C VAL A 14 -20.41 0.82 -14.19
N VAL A 15 -19.72 1.83 -14.72
CA VAL A 15 -18.51 1.62 -15.51
C VAL A 15 -17.51 1.02 -14.54
N GLY A 16 -17.57 -0.31 -14.43
CA GLY A 16 -16.53 -1.08 -13.77
C GLY A 16 -15.24 -0.71 -14.47
N MET A 17 -14.37 -0.02 -13.74
CA MET A 17 -13.02 0.24 -14.20
C MET A 17 -12.46 -1.11 -14.64
N THR A 18 -12.18 -1.20 -15.94
CA THR A 18 -11.47 -2.31 -16.53
C THR A 18 -10.13 -2.39 -15.80
N VAL A 19 -10.04 -3.30 -14.82
CA VAL A 19 -8.77 -3.79 -14.33
C VAL A 19 -8.10 -4.43 -15.53
N SER A 20 -7.19 -3.69 -16.15
CA SER A 20 -6.23 -4.26 -17.09
C SER A 20 -5.45 -5.31 -16.32
N LEU A 21 -5.87 -6.57 -16.38
CA LEU A 21 -5.10 -7.73 -15.95
C LEU A 21 -3.90 -7.89 -16.89
N SER A 22 -2.96 -6.95 -16.83
CA SER A 22 -1.63 -7.16 -17.38
C SER A 22 -0.82 -7.91 -16.31
N ALA A 23 -0.86 -9.23 -16.39
CA ALA A 23 0.08 -10.15 -15.74
C ALA A 23 0.44 -9.81 -14.28
N TYR A 24 -0.51 -10.00 -13.36
CA TYR A 24 -0.13 -10.41 -12.01
C TYR A 24 0.46 -11.81 -12.16
N SER A 25 1.79 -11.91 -12.28
CA SER A 25 2.48 -13.15 -11.92
C SER A 25 2.05 -13.48 -10.49
N ASP A 26 1.69 -14.72 -10.21
CA ASP A 26 1.24 -15.17 -8.87
C ASP A 26 2.23 -14.84 -7.73
N ASP A 27 3.44 -14.36 -8.06
CA ASP A 27 4.52 -13.91 -7.18
C ASP A 27 4.72 -12.38 -7.08
N SER A 28 3.82 -11.53 -7.58
CA SER A 28 3.97 -10.07 -7.42
C SER A 28 3.45 -9.58 -6.06
N PRO A 29 4.06 -8.55 -5.45
CA PRO A 29 3.58 -7.96 -4.20
C PRO A 29 2.13 -7.48 -4.28
N THR A 30 1.36 -7.77 -3.23
CA THR A 30 0.00 -7.27 -3.03
C THR A 30 -0.01 -5.95 -2.26
N ALA A 31 -1.17 -5.30 -2.17
CA ALA A 31 -1.33 -4.11 -1.33
C ALA A 31 -1.06 -4.41 0.16
N VAL A 32 -1.37 -5.62 0.62
CA VAL A 32 -1.12 -6.06 2.00
C VAL A 32 0.38 -6.18 2.24
N ASP A 33 1.12 -6.78 1.30
CA ASP A 33 2.57 -6.90 1.38
C ASP A 33 3.24 -5.52 1.44
N ILE A 34 2.79 -4.57 0.61
CA ILE A 34 3.30 -3.20 0.60
C ILE A 34 2.99 -2.49 1.92
N GLN A 35 1.78 -2.68 2.47
CA GLN A 35 1.40 -2.08 3.76
C GLN A 35 2.29 -2.60 4.91
N GLN A 36 2.53 -3.91 4.95
CA GLN A 36 3.41 -4.54 5.95
C GLN A 36 4.86 -4.07 5.80
N ALA A 37 5.39 -4.10 4.57
CA ALA A 37 6.76 -3.67 4.29
C ALA A 37 6.97 -2.18 4.58
N ALA A 38 5.97 -1.32 4.32
CA ALA A 38 6.03 0.10 4.67
C ALA A 38 6.06 0.31 6.19
N ALA A 39 5.23 -0.43 6.95
CA ALA A 39 5.25 -0.36 8.41
C ALA A 39 6.61 -0.82 8.98
N GLN A 40 7.15 -1.92 8.45
CA GLN A 40 8.47 -2.43 8.84
C GLN A 40 9.58 -1.43 8.49
N ALA A 41 9.54 -0.82 7.30
CA ALA A 41 10.52 0.20 6.90
C ALA A 41 10.51 1.42 7.84
N MET A 42 9.33 1.88 8.27
CA MET A 42 9.22 2.95 9.26
C MET A 42 9.81 2.53 10.62
N GLU A 43 9.54 1.31 11.07
CA GLU A 43 10.09 0.80 12.33
C GLU A 43 11.63 0.68 12.28
N MET A 44 12.17 0.18 11.16
CA MET A 44 13.60 0.08 10.93
C MET A 44 14.28 1.45 10.86
N ASP A 45 13.63 2.45 10.28
CA ASP A 45 14.15 3.82 10.25
C ASP A 45 14.23 4.42 11.67
N ILE A 46 13.21 4.19 12.50
CA ILE A 46 13.26 4.58 13.92
C ILE A 46 14.42 3.87 14.64
N ASP A 47 14.55 2.55 14.47
CA ASP A 47 15.63 1.77 15.08
C ASP A 47 17.01 2.32 14.69
N ARG A 48 17.17 2.69 13.41
CA ARG A 48 18.39 3.31 12.90
C ARG A 48 18.65 4.69 13.52
N GLN A 49 17.61 5.52 13.66
CA GLN A 49 17.74 6.86 14.24
C GLN A 49 18.11 6.81 15.73
N ILE A 50 17.60 5.84 16.48
CA ILE A 50 17.88 5.72 17.92
C ILE A 50 19.07 4.81 18.26
N GLY A 51 19.68 4.14 17.28
CA GLY A 51 20.81 3.23 17.50
C GLY A 51 20.45 1.87 18.10
N GLY A 52 19.21 1.39 17.89
CA GLY A 52 18.78 0.00 18.13
C GLY A 52 18.66 -0.49 19.58
N ASN A 53 19.15 0.24 20.58
CA ASN A 53 19.23 -0.23 21.98
C ASN A 53 18.35 0.55 22.97
N HIS A 54 17.28 1.21 22.49
CA HIS A 54 16.41 2.03 23.33
C HIS A 54 14.93 1.67 23.14
N PRO A 55 14.46 0.52 23.65
CA PRO A 55 13.08 0.05 23.43
C PRO A 55 12.01 1.00 23.99
N GLU A 56 12.28 1.64 25.13
CA GLU A 56 11.37 2.65 25.68
C GLU A 56 11.30 3.90 24.81
N LEU A 57 12.45 4.37 24.28
CA LEU A 57 12.50 5.51 23.36
C LEU A 57 11.81 5.18 22.03
N LYS A 58 12.05 3.97 21.50
CA LYS A 58 11.37 3.44 20.32
C LYS A 58 9.86 3.51 20.50
N LYS A 59 9.35 3.04 21.64
CA LYS A 59 7.92 3.04 21.95
C LYS A 59 7.35 4.45 22.00
N GLU A 60 8.04 5.42 22.60
CA GLU A 60 7.57 6.81 22.61
C GLU A 60 7.59 7.44 21.22
N ILE A 61 8.62 7.19 20.40
CA ILE A 61 8.66 7.70 19.02
C ILE A 61 7.56 7.06 18.18
N MET A 62 7.34 5.74 18.29
CA MET A 62 6.30 5.03 17.54
C MET A 62 4.88 5.55 17.83
N LYS A 63 4.60 6.11 19.02
CA LYS A 63 3.30 6.74 19.31
C LYS A 63 3.05 8.01 18.50
N GLU A 64 4.12 8.69 18.12
CA GLU A 64 4.10 9.95 17.38
C GLU A 64 4.22 9.74 15.87
N MET A 65 4.51 8.52 15.44
CA MET A 65 4.65 8.16 14.04
C MET A 65 3.29 7.94 13.37
N PRO A 66 3.19 8.26 12.07
CA PRO A 66 2.01 7.92 11.31
C PRO A 66 1.82 6.40 11.21
N THR A 67 0.56 5.97 11.24
CA THR A 67 0.19 4.56 11.00
C THR A 67 -0.22 4.36 9.55
N VAL A 68 0.18 3.25 8.93
CA VAL A 68 -0.31 2.91 7.58
C VAL A 68 -1.75 2.40 7.68
N LYS A 69 -2.71 3.16 7.16
CA LYS A 69 -4.12 2.76 7.12
C LYS A 69 -4.42 1.84 5.95
N SER A 70 -4.01 2.25 4.75
CA SER A 70 -4.29 1.50 3.52
C SER A 70 -3.27 1.82 2.44
N VAL A 71 -3.18 0.90 1.47
CA VAL A 71 -2.39 1.06 0.25
C VAL A 71 -3.32 0.90 -0.94
N ALA A 72 -3.32 1.89 -1.83
CA ALA A 72 -3.93 1.77 -3.15
C ALA A 72 -2.83 1.42 -4.17
N LEU A 73 -2.68 0.13 -4.48
CA LEU A 73 -1.69 -0.34 -5.45
C LEU A 73 -2.12 0.02 -6.87
N GLN A 74 -1.27 0.76 -7.59
CA GLN A 74 -1.53 1.18 -8.98
C GLN A 74 -0.87 0.23 -9.98
N SER A 75 0.39 -0.14 -9.75
CA SER A 75 1.11 -1.10 -10.59
C SER A 75 2.29 -1.73 -9.85
N CYS A 76 2.69 -2.94 -10.26
CA CYS A 76 3.96 -3.55 -9.89
C CYS A 76 4.61 -4.17 -11.14
N VAL A 77 5.82 -3.73 -11.47
CA VAL A 77 6.55 -4.20 -12.65
C VAL A 77 7.80 -4.95 -12.19
N LYS A 78 7.91 -6.22 -12.60
CA LYS A 78 9.08 -7.06 -12.29
C LYS A 78 10.35 -6.43 -12.86
N GLN A 79 11.37 -6.25 -12.02
CA GLN A 79 12.69 -5.73 -12.38
C GLN A 79 13.71 -6.86 -12.55
N LYS A 80 13.64 -7.88 -11.68
CA LYS A 80 14.49 -9.10 -11.67
C LYS A 80 13.73 -10.25 -11.00
N VAL A 81 14.36 -11.43 -10.87
CA VAL A 81 13.74 -12.68 -10.37
C VAL A 81 12.88 -12.45 -9.12
N ASP A 82 13.40 -11.71 -8.13
CA ASP A 82 12.74 -11.49 -6.82
C ASP A 82 12.50 -10.02 -6.48
N ALA A 83 12.48 -9.12 -7.48
CA ALA A 83 12.21 -7.71 -7.21
C ALA A 83 11.23 -7.08 -8.19
N TYR A 84 10.32 -6.29 -7.65
CA TYR A 84 9.28 -5.56 -8.35
C TYR A 84 9.36 -4.08 -8.01
N ARG A 85 9.24 -3.21 -9.00
CA ARG A 85 9.02 -1.79 -8.77
C ARG A 85 7.52 -1.53 -8.72
N CYS A 86 7.02 -1.13 -7.57
CA CYS A 86 5.60 -0.85 -7.35
C CYS A 86 5.36 0.64 -7.25
N VAL A 87 4.24 1.09 -7.83
CA VAL A 87 3.70 2.45 -7.71
C VAL A 87 2.37 2.34 -6.97
N PHE A 88 2.22 3.11 -5.91
CA PHE A 88 1.08 3.01 -5.01
C PHE A 88 0.81 4.34 -4.32
N THR A 89 -0.41 4.51 -3.81
CA THR A 89 -0.75 5.59 -2.89
C THR A 89 -0.81 5.02 -1.48
N LEU A 90 0.01 5.56 -0.58
CA LEU A 90 0.02 5.23 0.84
C LEU A 90 -0.90 6.19 1.59
N VAL A 91 -1.88 5.66 2.31
CA VAL A 91 -2.70 6.45 3.24
C VAL A 91 -2.14 6.28 4.63
N LEU A 92 -1.61 7.37 5.17
CA LEU A 92 -1.06 7.48 6.51
C LEU A 92 -2.05 8.19 7.41
N ASP A 93 -2.23 7.71 8.63
CA ASP A 93 -2.99 8.39 9.67
C ASP A 93 -2.05 8.88 10.76
N LEU A 94 -2.05 10.19 10.95
CA LEU A 94 -1.35 10.86 12.02
C LEU A 94 -2.38 11.49 12.95
N LYS A 95 -2.63 10.85 14.09
CA LYS A 95 -3.53 11.34 15.15
C LYS A 95 -4.95 11.68 14.65
N GLY A 96 -5.51 10.84 13.77
CA GLY A 96 -6.85 11.03 13.19
C GLY A 96 -6.87 11.92 11.94
N GLN A 97 -5.70 12.33 11.44
CA GLN A 97 -5.57 13.04 10.17
C GLN A 97 -4.98 12.13 9.11
N GLU A 98 -5.79 11.81 8.10
CA GLU A 98 -5.36 11.01 6.96
C GLU A 98 -4.62 11.87 5.93
N GLN A 99 -3.50 11.34 5.44
CA GLN A 99 -2.70 11.93 4.38
C GLN A 99 -2.40 10.86 3.32
N ALA A 100 -2.74 11.16 2.08
CA ALA A 100 -2.43 10.32 0.95
C ALA A 100 -1.11 10.77 0.31
N HIS A 101 -0.19 9.83 0.13
CA HIS A 101 1.11 10.05 -0.48
C HIS A 101 1.28 9.10 -1.65
N ASP A 102 1.43 9.64 -2.85
CA ASP A 102 1.84 8.82 -3.99
C ASP A 102 3.33 8.49 -3.84
N SER A 103 3.67 7.22 -4.02
CA SER A 103 5.01 6.73 -3.84
C SER A 103 5.35 5.62 -4.82
N SER A 104 6.64 5.44 -5.02
CA SER A 104 7.17 4.26 -5.70
C SER A 104 8.28 3.62 -4.90
N ALA A 105 8.32 2.29 -4.86
CA ALA A 105 9.36 1.56 -4.14
C ALA A 105 9.74 0.26 -4.85
N VAL A 106 10.92 -0.25 -4.54
CA VAL A 106 11.33 -1.60 -4.92
C VAL A 106 10.98 -2.56 -3.80
N MET A 107 10.12 -3.52 -4.13
CA MET A 107 9.75 -4.64 -3.29
C MET A 107 10.65 -5.82 -3.61
N THR A 108 11.35 -6.36 -2.61
CA THR A 108 12.21 -7.55 -2.76
C THR A 108 11.79 -8.60 -1.75
N LYS A 109 11.65 -9.86 -2.21
CA LYS A 109 11.33 -10.98 -1.33
C LYS A 109 12.61 -11.46 -0.64
N ASP A 110 12.58 -11.60 0.67
CA ASP A 110 13.72 -12.10 1.45
C ASP A 110 13.76 -13.63 1.51
N GLU A 111 14.77 -14.19 2.19
CA GLU A 111 14.95 -15.64 2.33
C GLU A 111 13.81 -16.32 3.14
N SER A 112 13.10 -15.56 3.98
CA SER A 112 11.94 -16.03 4.74
C SER A 112 10.66 -16.04 3.90
N GLY A 113 10.69 -15.42 2.72
CA GLY A 113 9.53 -15.23 1.85
C GLY A 113 8.77 -13.93 2.12
N ASP A 114 9.26 -13.08 3.02
CA ASP A 114 8.64 -11.80 3.37
C ASP A 114 9.07 -10.70 2.40
N TRP A 115 8.19 -9.73 2.17
CA TRP A 115 8.48 -8.61 1.31
C TRP A 115 9.12 -7.45 2.07
N THR A 116 10.26 -6.98 1.57
CA THR A 116 10.97 -5.81 2.08
C THR A 116 10.91 -4.66 1.07
N MET A 117 10.89 -3.44 1.59
CA MET A 117 10.79 -2.22 0.78
C MET A 117 12.11 -1.44 0.76
N SER A 118 12.49 -0.94 -0.42
CA SER A 118 13.69 -0.11 -0.63
C SER A 118 13.45 0.94 -1.71
N ASP A 119 14.35 1.92 -1.84
CA ASP A 119 14.32 2.98 -2.85
C ASP A 119 12.97 3.73 -2.94
N ILE A 120 12.39 4.06 -1.78
CA ILE A 120 11.13 4.81 -1.69
C ILE A 120 11.36 6.22 -2.26
N LYS A 121 10.51 6.61 -3.20
CA LYS A 121 10.49 7.94 -3.83
C LYS A 121 9.10 8.53 -3.81
#